data_AF-M0B3E2-F1
#
_entry.id   AF-M0B3E2-F1
#
_cell.length_a   1.000
_cell.length_b   1.000
_cell.length_c   1.000
_cell.angle_alpha   90.00
_cell.angle_beta   90.00
_cell.angle_gamma   90.00
#
_symmetry.space_group_name_H-M   'P 1'
#
loop_
_entity.id
_entity.type
_entity.pdbx_description
1 polymer ?
#
loop_
_entity_poly.entity_id
_entity_poly.type
_entity_poly.pdbx_seq_one_letter_code
_entity_poly.pdbx_strand_id
1 'polypeptide(L)' 'MRDSITLRWTPPSGRPQRVRLEPRDACGWLRVTEECRDGEWCETCEEIVADVGLEAPAAVIGGGTNSNTGP' A
#
# COMPACT_ATOMS: atom_id res chain seq x y z
N MET A 1 7.13 -15.34 5.76
CA MET A 1 7.06 -13.87 5.68
C MET A 1 5.64 -13.47 5.36
N ARG A 2 5.16 -12.36 5.92
CA ARG A 2 3.87 -11.78 5.50
C ARG A 2 4.08 -11.09 4.14
N ASP A 3 3.06 -11.03 3.30
CA ASP A 3 3.13 -10.27 2.05
C ASP A 3 2.93 -8.78 2.31
N SER A 4 3.54 -7.94 1.47
CA SER A 4 3.29 -6.49 1.50
C SER A 4 1.88 -6.17 1.00
N ILE A 5 1.22 -5.21 1.62
CA ILE A 5 -0.09 -4.71 1.17
C ILE A 5 0.10 -3.33 0.56
N THR A 6 -0.48 -3.08 -0.61
CA THR A 6 -0.49 -1.74 -1.22
C THR A 6 -1.93 -1.29 -1.47
N LEU A 7 -2.29 -0.15 -0.92
CA LEU A 7 -3.55 0.54 -1.18
C LEU A 7 -3.27 1.75 -2.06
N ARG A 8 -4.02 1.92 -3.15
CA ARG A 8 -3.89 3.08 -4.05
C ARG A 8 -5.24 3.71 -4.25
N TRP A 9 -5.28 5.04 -4.21
CA TRP A 9 -6.49 5.81 -4.49
C TRP A 9 -6.13 7.15 -5.12
N THR A 10 -7.13 7.81 -5.71
CA THR A 10 -7.01 9.19 -6.16
C THR A 10 -8.05 10.01 -5.39
N PRO A 11 -7.64 10.93 -4.50
CA PRO A 11 -8.59 11.79 -3.81
C PRO A 11 -9.31 12.72 -4.81
N PRO A 12 -10.57 13.14 -4.54
CA PRO A 12 -11.35 13.96 -5.47
C PRO A 12 -10.67 15.26 -5.91
N SER A 13 -9.84 15.84 -5.04
CA SER A 13 -9.14 17.10 -5.27
C SER A 13 -7.67 17.00 -4.86
N GLY A 14 -6.93 16.04 -5.43
CA GLY A 14 -5.52 15.89 -5.15
C GLY A 14 -4.80 14.95 -6.11
N ARG A 15 -3.52 14.73 -5.83
CA ARG A 15 -2.68 13.81 -6.58
C ARG A 15 -2.99 12.36 -6.20
N PRO A 16 -2.79 11.38 -7.09
CA PRO A 16 -2.88 9.97 -6.73
C PRO A 16 -2.00 9.66 -5.53
N GLN A 17 -2.52 8.90 -4.59
CA GLN A 17 -1.84 8.51 -3.35
C GLN A 17 -1.79 6.99 -3.26
N ARG A 18 -0.77 6.48 -2.56
CA ARG A 18 -0.73 5.09 -2.14
C ARG A 18 -0.13 4.94 -0.76
N VAL A 19 -0.52 3.86 -0.09
CA VAL A 19 0.08 3.39 1.15
C VAL A 19 0.63 1.99 0.91
N ARG A 20 1.90 1.78 1.23
CA ARG A 20 2.54 0.48 1.32
C ARG A 20 2.67 0.07 2.77
N LEU A 21 2.38 -1.18 3.05
CA LEU A 21 2.55 -1.82 4.33
C LEU A 21 3.53 -2.96 4.14
N GLU A 22 4.74 -2.80 4.66
CA GLU A 22 5.82 -3.77 4.55
C GLU A 22 6.04 -4.46 5.89
N PRO A 23 5.98 -5.79 5.95
CA PRO A 23 6.20 -6.51 7.20
C PRO A 23 7.67 -6.42 7.59
N ARG A 24 7.92 -6.22 8.88
CA ARG A 24 9.29 -6.18 9.43
C ARG A 24 9.65 -7.51 10.08
N ASP A 25 10.94 -7.86 10.08
CA ASP A 25 11.42 -9.16 10.55
C ASP A 25 11.20 -9.41 12.06
N ALA A 26 11.31 -8.36 12.88
CA ALA A 26 11.22 -8.49 14.35
C ALA A 26 9.78 -8.46 14.88
N CYS A 27 8.94 -7.58 14.32
CA CYS A 27 7.50 -7.44 14.55
C CYS A 27 7.01 -6.15 13.86
N GLY A 28 5.69 -6.04 13.70
CA GLY A 28 5.06 -4.85 13.14
C GLY A 28 5.26 -4.68 11.64
N TRP A 29 4.94 -3.47 11.19
CA TRP A 29 4.92 -3.08 9.79
C TRP A 29 5.58 -1.72 9.61
N LEU A 30 6.19 -1.52 8.45
CA LEU A 30 6.56 -0.22 7.94
C LEU A 30 5.41 0.29 7.07
N ARG A 31 4.81 1.42 7.47
CA ARG A 31 3.81 2.13 6.67
C ARG A 31 4.50 3.25 5.91
N VAL A 32 4.49 3.15 4.59
CA VAL A 32 5.03 4.19 3.69
C VAL A 32 3.86 4.82 2.95
N THR A 33 3.72 6.14 3.05
CA THR A 33 2.72 6.92 2.32
C THR A 33 3.40 7.66 1.20
N GLU A 34 2.89 7.52 -0.03
CA GLU A 34 3.47 8.12 -1.22
C GLU A 34 2.42 8.91 -2.00
N GLU A 35 2.87 9.96 -2.67
CA GLU A 35 2.09 10.78 -3.57
C GLU A 35 2.71 10.75 -4.96
N CYS A 36 1.89 10.62 -5.99
CA CYS A 36 2.35 10.65 -7.38
C CYS A 36 2.58 12.10 -7.82
N ARG A 37 3.83 12.44 -8.13
CA ARG A 37 4.28 13.75 -8.61
C ARG A 37 5.02 13.54 -9.92
N ASP A 38 4.58 14.21 -10.97
CA ASP A 38 5.24 14.17 -12.28
C ASP A 38 5.45 12.74 -12.85
N GLY A 39 4.54 11.82 -12.51
CA GLY A 39 4.59 10.42 -12.92
C GLY A 39 5.38 9.50 -12.00
N GLU A 40 6.02 10.04 -10.96
CA GLU A 40 6.82 9.30 -9.99
C GLU A 40 6.13 9.24 -8.64
N TRP A 41 6.29 8.12 -7.92
CA TRP A 41 5.83 8.02 -6.54
C TRP A 41 6.89 8.57 -5.62
N CYS A 42 6.56 9.66 -4.92
CA CYS A 42 7.42 10.28 -3.93
C CYS A 42 6.92 9.91 -2.54
N GLU A 43 7.82 9.44 -1.68
CA GLU A 43 7.51 9.26 -0.26
C GLU A 43 7.16 10.60 0.39
N THR A 44 6.11 10.56 1.20
CA THR A 44 5.61 11.70 1.97
C THR A 44 5.63 11.44 3.48
N CYS A 45 5.62 10.17 3.88
CA CYS A 45 5.69 9.76 5.28
C CYS A 45 6.13 8.30 5.37
N GLU A 46 6.98 8.00 6.35
CA GLU A 46 7.36 6.66 6.77
C GLU A 46 7.12 6.53 8.28
N GLU A 47 6.47 5.43 8.70
CA GLU A 47 6.16 5.17 10.12
C GLU A 47 6.19 3.67 10.43
N ILE A 48 6.69 3.31 11.62
CA ILE A 48 6.59 1.96 12.16
C ILE A 48 5.26 1.81 12.92
N VAL A 49 4.45 0.81 12.54
CA VAL A 49 3.17 0.51 13.19
C VAL A 49 3.15 -0.93 13.72
N ALA A 50 2.54 -1.14 14.89
CA ALA A 50 2.53 -2.44 15.55
C ALA A 50 1.62 -3.46 14.85
N ASP A 51 0.40 -3.04 14.51
CA ASP A 51 -0.63 -3.89 13.89
C ASP A 51 -1.38 -3.10 12.81
N VAL A 52 -1.93 -3.82 11.83
CA VAL A 52 -2.67 -3.22 10.73
C VAL A 52 -3.95 -4.01 10.47
N GLY A 53 -5.09 -3.32 10.50
CA GLY A 53 -6.39 -3.83 10.08
C GLY A 53 -6.83 -3.16 8.79
N LEU A 54 -7.27 -3.94 7.80
CA LEU A 54 -7.89 -3.43 6.59
C LEU A 54 -9.38 -3.75 6.62
N GLU A 55 -10.19 -2.71 6.76
CA GLU A 55 -11.65 -2.84 6.72
C GLU A 55 -12.18 -2.25 5.42
N ALA A 56 -13.02 -3.00 4.72
CA ALA A 56 -13.74 -2.54 3.53
C ALA A 56 -15.21 -2.97 3.64
N PRO A 57 -16.18 -2.03 3.60
CA PRO A 57 -17.59 -2.41 3.53
C PRO A 57 -17.83 -3.13 2.20
N ALA A 58 -18.18 -4.42 2.26
CA ALA A 58 -18.48 -5.33 1.14
C ALA A 58 -17.64 -5.07 -0.13
N ALA A 59 -16.44 -5.63 -0.16
CA ALA A 59 -15.45 -5.42 -1.21
C ALA A 59 -15.99 -5.64 -2.64
N VAL A 60 -15.85 -4.63 -3.51
CA VAL A 60 -15.69 -4.86 -4.95
C VAL A 60 -14.23 -5.26 -5.16
N ILE A 61 -13.95 -6.56 -5.11
CA ILE A 61 -12.61 -7.10 -5.44
C ILE A 61 -12.45 -7.04 -6.97
N GLY A 62 -12.00 -5.89 -7.49
CA GLY A 62 -11.39 -5.78 -8.82
C GLY A 62 -9.89 -6.04 -8.74
N GLY A 63 -9.50 -7.17 -8.16
CA GLY A 63 -8.10 -7.55 -7.98
C GLY A 63 -7.56 -8.28 -9.21
N GLY A 64 -6.83 -7.59 -10.08
CA GLY A 64 -5.93 -8.25 -11.01
C GLY A 64 -4.80 -8.91 -10.20
N THR A 65 -4.83 -10.24 -10.08
CA THR A 65 -3.71 -10.98 -9.48
C THR A 65 -2.56 -10.96 -10.48
N ASN A 66 -1.52 -10.18 -10.20
CA ASN A 66 -0.27 -10.26 -10.95
C ASN A 66 0.48 -11.52 -10.49
N SER A 67 -0.03 -12.70 -10.83
CA SER A 67 0.72 -13.95 -10.67
C SER A 67 1.87 -13.93 -11.66
N ASN A 68 3.01 -13.35 -11.24
CA ASN A 68 4.25 -13.46 -11.99
C ASN A 68 4.73 -14.91 -11.87
N THR A 69 4.25 -15.76 -12.77
CA THR A 69 4.72 -17.14 -12.94
C THR A 69 5.72 -17.08 -14.09
N GLY A 70 6.99 -16.90 -13.75
CA GLY A 70 8.13 -17.02 -14.67
C GLY A 70 8.89 -18.34 -14.42
N PRO A 71 9.60 -18.85 -15.43
CA PRO A 71 9.82 -20.28 -15.73
C PRO A 71 10.69 -21.06 -14.74
#